data_AF-A0A5Q4H214-F1
#
_entry.id   AF-A0A5Q4H214-F1
#
_cell.length_a   1.000
_cell.length_b   1.000
_cell.length_c   1.000
_cell.angle_alpha   90.00
_cell.angle_beta   90.00
_cell.angle_gamma   90.00
#
_symmetry.space_group_name_H-M   'P 1'
#
loop_
_entity.id
_entity.type
_entity.pdbx_description
1 polymer ?
#
loop_
_entity_poly.entity_id
_entity_poly.type
_entity_poly.pdbx_seq_one_letter_code
_entity_poly.pdbx_strand_id
1 'polypeptide(L)'
;MNRRNKITLTCTLAAIAVLGLTWTRAQIPPGGDYGGEYMDEGDMYGGGTPGGSRMPYTPMGYDMGAPGIEPPAARELKARLDPVLQRLRDAADDQQKEAIKGQLSSILEDYFERDLQRRSSEIDAIEQRVKRLREQLEQRQQAKDEILQLQLNVLENEAAGLGFFGRRPAAPGVGGMMGGGMMRTDAQGVLERLMMGGGMMGGEMMGMEGPGGMGPGMGPGMGPGMGPGMAMEAGMGGMFGGIPVTPVPAKFQKRVSVDFLETLEHALGYLRELTDANIYVDQHALKDAGIDLDASVSMRLNDVSVATVLELIADGLSASLGVRYEDGIAVLGTRSSPALSQRVPWGNDGTPPSQQTVKRLADSVRDYVFIEKPLSQALDLISDAAQVDVFVNARTLDEAGVTMDAPVTINLRDVRHRTGLRLILDSVDKSLFFSVVDGVVVVSALKQPEYD
;
A
#
# COMPACT_ATOMS: atom_id res chain seq x y z
N MET A 1 -25.81 27.49 45.53
CA MET A 1 -24.82 28.20 44.69
C MET A 1 -24.99 29.70 44.85
N ASN A 2 -23.97 30.38 45.36
CA ASN A 2 -24.05 31.70 45.98
C ASN A 2 -23.98 32.85 44.96
N ARG A 3 -24.85 33.87 45.12
CA ARG A 3 -24.95 35.06 44.24
C ARG A 3 -23.65 35.88 44.12
N ARG A 4 -22.65 35.64 44.98
CA ARG A 4 -21.34 36.31 44.93
C ARG A 4 -20.46 35.89 43.77
N ASN A 5 -20.67 34.70 43.17
CA ASN A 5 -19.84 34.25 42.04
C ASN A 5 -20.29 34.80 40.68
N LYS A 6 -21.48 35.41 40.59
CA LYS A 6 -21.96 36.00 39.33
C LYS A 6 -21.30 37.34 38.99
N ILE A 7 -20.84 38.11 39.99
CA ILE A 7 -20.27 39.44 39.78
C ILE A 7 -18.82 39.35 39.28
N THR A 8 -18.06 38.36 39.73
CA THR A 8 -16.66 38.18 39.31
C THR A 8 -16.51 37.73 37.86
N LEU A 9 -17.51 37.02 37.32
CA LEU A 9 -17.50 36.48 35.96
C LEU A 9 -17.85 37.54 34.89
N THR A 10 -18.64 38.55 35.26
CA THR A 10 -18.92 39.70 34.38
C THR A 10 -17.76 40.68 34.25
N CYS A 11 -16.89 40.82 35.27
CA CYS A 11 -15.73 41.71 35.17
C CYS A 11 -14.58 41.14 34.32
N THR A 12 -14.46 39.82 34.19
CA THR A 12 -13.41 39.19 33.34
C THR A 12 -13.75 39.25 31.86
N LEU A 13 -15.03 39.20 31.48
CA LEU A 13 -15.45 39.36 30.08
C LEU A 13 -15.32 40.79 29.55
N ALA A 14 -15.47 41.81 30.41
CA ALA A 14 -15.27 43.20 30.01
C ALA A 14 -13.79 43.53 29.74
N ALA A 15 -12.85 42.86 30.42
CA ALA A 15 -11.41 43.05 30.20
C ALA A 15 -10.92 42.46 28.86
N ILE A 16 -11.55 41.40 28.36
CA ILE A 16 -11.22 40.78 27.07
C ILE A 16 -11.73 41.62 25.89
N ALA A 17 -12.86 42.32 26.04
CA ALA A 17 -13.38 43.20 25.01
C ALA A 17 -12.54 44.48 24.78
N VAL A 18 -11.77 44.93 25.79
CA VAL A 18 -10.91 46.12 25.68
C VAL A 18 -9.54 45.80 25.08
N LEU A 19 -9.08 44.54 25.13
CA LEU A 19 -7.80 44.12 24.53
C LEU A 19 -7.92 43.62 23.08
N GLY A 20 -9.15 43.44 22.56
CA GLY A 20 -9.40 43.01 21.17
C GLY A 20 -9.38 44.12 20.11
N LEU A 21 -9.18 45.39 20.49
CA LEU A 21 -9.37 46.56 19.61
C LEU A 21 -8.08 47.31 19.23
N THR A 22 -6.92 46.70 19.42
CA THR A 22 -5.64 47.21 18.90
C THR A 22 -4.89 46.14 18.12
N TRP A 23 -5.51 45.58 17.08
CA TRP A 23 -4.74 44.99 15.98
C TRP A 23 -4.45 46.08 14.96
N THR A 24 -3.22 46.55 15.05
CA THR A 24 -2.58 47.56 14.24
C THR A 24 -2.66 47.19 12.76
N ARG A 25 -3.26 48.09 12.00
CA ARG A 25 -3.29 48.12 10.53
C ARG A 25 -1.85 48.15 10.00
N ALA A 26 -1.29 46.99 9.67
CA ALA A 26 -0.04 46.90 8.93
C ALA A 26 -0.25 47.51 7.54
N GLN A 27 0.46 48.61 7.26
CA GLN A 27 0.55 49.23 5.95
C GLN A 27 1.14 48.22 4.96
N ILE A 28 0.30 47.81 4.00
CA ILE A 28 0.75 47.15 2.77
C ILE A 28 1.55 48.20 1.98
N PRO A 29 2.83 47.96 1.64
CA PRO A 29 3.57 48.87 0.78
C PRO A 29 2.90 48.96 -0.60
N PRO A 30 2.87 50.16 -1.23
CA PRO A 30 2.31 50.33 -2.56
C PRO A 30 3.05 49.42 -3.56
N GLY A 31 2.26 48.75 -4.41
CA GLY A 31 2.72 47.77 -5.37
C GLY A 31 3.87 48.29 -6.22
N GLY A 32 4.96 47.52 -6.22
CA GLY A 32 6.03 47.66 -7.19
C GLY A 32 5.48 47.37 -8.58
N ASP A 33 5.59 48.39 -9.41
CA ASP A 33 5.39 48.41 -10.85
C ASP A 33 6.28 47.36 -11.52
N TYR A 34 5.74 46.16 -11.77
CA TYR A 34 6.36 45.20 -12.68
C TYR A 34 5.95 45.59 -14.10
N GLY A 35 6.61 46.62 -14.62
CA GLY A 35 6.68 46.91 -16.04
C GLY A 35 7.41 45.78 -16.75
N GLY A 36 6.66 44.74 -17.15
CA GLY A 36 7.10 43.78 -18.14
C GLY A 36 7.08 44.47 -19.50
N GLU A 37 8.27 44.81 -19.98
CA GLU A 37 8.51 45.27 -21.34
C GLU A 37 7.82 44.34 -22.33
N TYR A 38 6.86 44.90 -23.06
CA TYR A 38 6.35 44.31 -24.29
C TYR A 38 7.53 44.23 -25.25
N MET A 39 8.04 43.02 -25.47
CA MET A 39 8.78 42.70 -26.67
C MET A 39 7.79 42.79 -27.83
N ASP A 40 7.68 44.01 -28.34
CA ASP A 40 7.39 44.32 -29.73
C ASP A 40 8.53 43.81 -30.62
N GLU A 41 8.21 43.62 -31.89
CA GLU A 41 9.06 43.15 -32.99
C GLU A 41 9.25 41.64 -33.15
N GLY A 42 8.74 41.13 -34.27
CA GLY A 42 9.43 40.06 -34.97
C GLY A 42 8.55 39.13 -35.79
N ASP A 43 7.99 39.64 -36.88
CA ASP A 43 7.53 38.84 -38.01
C ASP A 43 8.49 37.68 -38.32
N MET A 44 8.03 36.44 -38.13
CA MET A 44 8.51 35.31 -38.94
C MET A 44 7.33 34.54 -39.51
N TYR A 45 7.06 34.91 -40.76
CA TYR A 45 6.36 34.15 -41.76
C TYR A 45 6.68 32.65 -41.74
N GLY A 46 5.65 31.85 -42.00
CA GLY A 46 5.75 30.75 -42.96
C GLY A 46 5.92 29.35 -42.37
N GLY A 47 4.81 28.63 -42.23
CA GLY A 47 4.84 27.19 -42.00
C GLY A 47 3.47 26.63 -41.64
N GLY A 48 2.56 26.59 -42.61
CA GLY A 48 1.24 25.99 -42.42
C GLY A 48 1.33 24.48 -42.17
N THR A 49 0.97 24.07 -40.97
CA THR A 49 0.49 22.71 -40.67
C THR A 49 -1.04 22.75 -40.52
N PRO A 50 -1.80 22.16 -41.45
CA PRO A 50 -3.25 22.07 -41.30
C PRO A 50 -3.57 20.91 -40.35
N GLY A 51 -4.20 21.19 -39.21
CA GLY A 51 -4.84 20.16 -38.38
C GLY A 51 -4.63 20.20 -36.87
N GLY A 52 -3.99 21.25 -36.32
CA GLY A 52 -3.85 21.40 -34.87
C GLY A 52 -5.06 22.11 -34.26
N SER A 53 -6.05 21.34 -33.78
CA SER A 53 -7.08 21.85 -32.87
C SER A 53 -6.41 22.40 -31.62
N ARG A 54 -6.21 23.72 -31.58
CA ARG A 54 -5.83 24.46 -30.38
C ARG A 54 -6.94 24.25 -29.35
N MET A 55 -6.75 23.29 -28.45
CA MET A 55 -7.56 23.18 -27.25
C MET A 55 -7.39 24.49 -26.46
N PRO A 56 -8.47 25.20 -26.11
CA PRO A 56 -8.37 26.37 -25.27
C PRO A 56 -7.77 25.95 -23.92
N TYR A 57 -6.70 26.62 -23.51
CA TYR A 57 -6.17 26.55 -22.16
C TYR A 57 -7.25 27.08 -21.21
N THR A 58 -8.10 26.20 -20.69
CA THR A 58 -8.92 26.50 -19.53
C THR A 58 -8.02 26.52 -18.31
N PRO A 59 -8.01 27.61 -17.51
CA PRO A 59 -7.20 27.71 -16.30
C PRO A 59 -7.49 26.51 -15.38
N MET A 60 -6.43 25.78 -15.03
CA MET A 60 -6.43 24.72 -14.04
C MET A 60 -7.13 25.19 -12.75
N GLY A 61 -8.06 24.39 -12.20
CA GLY A 61 -8.40 24.52 -10.78
C GLY A 61 -9.76 24.02 -10.33
N TYR A 62 -10.70 23.76 -11.22
CA TYR A 62 -11.95 23.11 -10.86
C TYR A 62 -12.22 21.99 -11.86
N ASP A 63 -12.17 20.77 -11.34
CA ASP A 63 -12.52 19.52 -12.00
C ASP A 63 -13.88 19.66 -12.72
N MET A 64 -13.82 20.00 -14.00
CA MET A 64 -14.98 20.16 -14.86
C MET A 64 -15.36 18.79 -15.42
N GLY A 65 -16.09 18.04 -14.60
CA GLY A 65 -17.14 17.15 -15.07
C GLY A 65 -16.70 15.82 -15.64
N ALA A 66 -16.31 14.89 -14.76
CA ALA A 66 -16.88 13.56 -14.87
C ALA A 66 -18.37 13.66 -14.48
N PRO A 67 -19.34 13.54 -15.42
CA PRO A 67 -20.75 13.61 -15.10
C PRO A 67 -21.15 12.37 -14.30
N GLY A 68 -21.23 12.48 -12.97
CA GLY A 68 -21.89 11.42 -12.20
C GLY A 68 -21.65 11.39 -10.70
N ILE A 69 -20.55 11.93 -10.19
CA ILE A 69 -20.23 11.81 -8.76
C ILE A 69 -20.42 13.18 -8.09
N GLU A 70 -21.67 13.66 -8.05
CA GLU A 70 -22.04 14.72 -7.12
C GLU A 70 -21.64 14.27 -5.69
N PRO A 71 -20.91 15.11 -4.92
CA PRO A 71 -20.53 14.76 -3.56
C PRO A 71 -21.77 14.38 -2.74
N PRO A 72 -21.68 13.41 -1.81
CA PRO A 72 -22.84 12.95 -1.03
C PRO A 72 -23.55 14.10 -0.31
N ALA A 73 -22.80 15.09 0.20
CA ALA A 73 -23.36 16.30 0.81
C ALA A 73 -24.19 17.15 -0.16
N ALA A 74 -23.80 17.24 -1.44
CA ALA A 74 -24.54 17.96 -2.46
C ALA A 74 -25.86 17.26 -2.79
N ARG A 75 -25.87 15.92 -2.81
CA ARG A 75 -27.09 15.11 -3.02
C ARG A 75 -28.08 15.30 -1.87
N GLU A 76 -27.60 15.27 -0.62
CA GLU A 76 -28.43 15.51 0.56
C GLU A 76 -29.01 16.93 0.58
N LEU A 77 -28.21 17.94 0.25
CA LEU A 77 -28.68 19.32 0.14
C LEU A 77 -29.81 19.41 -0.88
N LYS A 78 -29.61 18.88 -2.09
CA LYS A 78 -30.59 18.91 -3.18
C LYS A 78 -31.90 18.24 -2.75
N ALA A 79 -31.82 17.07 -2.11
CA ALA A 79 -32.98 16.37 -1.57
C ALA A 79 -33.76 17.17 -0.51
N ARG A 80 -33.07 17.99 0.31
CA ARG A 80 -33.71 18.89 1.30
C ARG A 80 -34.26 20.17 0.64
N LEU A 81 -33.59 20.67 -0.39
CA LEU A 81 -33.88 21.95 -1.02
C LEU A 81 -35.10 21.87 -1.95
N ASP A 82 -35.20 20.80 -2.75
CA ASP A 82 -36.27 20.59 -3.74
C ASP A 82 -37.70 20.75 -3.19
N PRO A 83 -38.11 20.11 -2.07
CA PRO A 83 -39.46 20.26 -1.55
C PRO A 83 -39.74 21.67 -0.97
N VAL A 84 -38.71 22.40 -0.55
CA VAL A 84 -38.85 23.77 -0.03
C VAL A 84 -38.98 24.75 -1.19
N LEU A 85 -38.19 24.57 -2.25
CA LEU A 85 -38.32 25.33 -3.50
C LEU A 85 -39.69 25.11 -4.15
N GLN A 86 -40.21 23.88 -4.14
CA GLN A 86 -41.54 23.60 -4.65
C GLN A 86 -42.61 24.36 -3.86
N ARG A 87 -42.56 24.32 -2.52
CA ARG A 87 -43.45 25.12 -1.67
C ARG A 87 -43.32 26.62 -1.91
N LEU A 88 -42.11 27.13 -2.18
CA LEU A 88 -41.91 28.54 -2.50
C LEU A 88 -42.60 28.92 -3.82
N ARG A 89 -42.59 28.04 -4.82
CA ARG A 89 -43.28 28.25 -6.10
C ARG A 89 -44.79 28.25 -5.94
N ASP A 90 -45.32 27.39 -5.07
CA ASP A 90 -46.75 27.20 -4.86
C ASP A 90 -47.37 28.24 -3.89
N ALA A 91 -46.55 29.04 -3.20
CA ALA A 91 -47.01 30.02 -2.21
C ALA A 91 -47.72 31.24 -2.86
N ALA A 92 -48.98 31.47 -2.48
CA ALA A 92 -49.83 32.51 -3.05
C ALA A 92 -49.67 33.87 -2.37
N ASP A 93 -49.36 33.89 -1.07
CA ASP A 93 -49.23 35.11 -0.27
C ASP A 93 -47.77 35.42 0.11
N ASP A 94 -47.49 36.67 0.42
CA ASP A 94 -46.13 37.13 0.75
C ASP A 94 -45.67 36.68 2.15
N GLN A 95 -46.59 36.42 3.07
CA GLN A 95 -46.28 35.96 4.43
C GLN A 95 -45.77 34.50 4.42
N GLN A 96 -46.36 33.64 3.58
CA GLN A 96 -45.90 32.28 3.30
C GLN A 96 -44.53 32.28 2.65
N LYS A 97 -44.31 33.18 1.68
CA LYS A 97 -42.99 33.32 1.04
C LYS A 97 -41.91 33.69 2.05
N GLU A 98 -42.16 34.62 2.96
CA GLU A 98 -41.19 34.98 4.00
C GLU A 98 -40.90 33.82 4.96
N ALA A 99 -41.93 33.06 5.38
CA ALA A 99 -41.72 31.87 6.20
C ALA A 99 -40.87 30.80 5.48
N ILE A 100 -41.11 30.58 4.18
CA ILE A 100 -40.35 29.62 3.37
C ILE A 100 -38.91 30.10 3.11
N LYS A 101 -38.69 31.40 2.91
CA LYS A 101 -37.33 31.98 2.83
C LYS A 101 -36.54 31.71 4.11
N GLY A 102 -37.17 31.80 5.28
CA GLY A 102 -36.55 31.43 6.56
C GLY A 102 -36.09 29.96 6.58
N GLN A 103 -36.91 29.04 6.07
CA GLN A 103 -36.55 27.62 5.94
C GLN A 103 -35.40 27.39 4.97
N LEU A 104 -35.39 28.08 3.82
CA LEU A 104 -34.29 28.00 2.85
C LEU A 104 -32.98 28.51 3.46
N SER A 105 -33.02 29.64 4.17
CA SER A 105 -31.84 30.20 4.84
C SER A 105 -31.25 29.21 5.83
N SER A 106 -32.07 28.58 6.67
CA SER A 106 -31.62 27.57 7.64
C SER A 106 -31.01 26.33 6.96
N ILE A 107 -31.57 25.85 5.86
CA ILE A 107 -31.00 24.70 5.12
C ILE A 107 -29.64 25.05 4.48
N LEU A 108 -29.51 26.26 3.94
CA LEU A 108 -28.25 26.72 3.36
C LEU A 108 -27.18 26.94 4.45
N GLU A 109 -27.56 27.52 5.58
CA GLU A 109 -26.68 27.70 6.74
C GLU A 109 -26.16 26.35 7.27
N ASP A 110 -27.04 25.37 7.49
CA ASP A 110 -26.65 23.99 7.86
C ASP A 110 -25.63 23.39 6.87
N TYR A 111 -25.82 23.61 5.56
CA TYR A 111 -24.93 23.09 4.53
C TYR A 111 -23.57 23.76 4.55
N PHE A 112 -23.53 25.10 4.63
CA PHE A 112 -22.28 25.84 4.71
C PHE A 112 -21.50 25.51 5.98
N GLU A 113 -22.17 25.31 7.12
CA GLU A 113 -21.52 24.90 8.37
C GLU A 113 -20.86 23.52 8.23
N ARG A 114 -21.56 22.54 7.65
CA ARG A 114 -21.00 21.21 7.39
C ARG A 114 -19.85 21.24 6.38
N ASP A 115 -19.96 22.01 5.30
CA ASP A 115 -18.89 22.17 4.31
C ASP A 115 -17.65 22.83 4.93
N LEU A 116 -17.83 23.88 5.74
CA LEU A 116 -16.74 24.51 6.49
C LEU A 116 -16.09 23.54 7.46
N GLN A 117 -16.87 22.75 8.21
CA GLN A 117 -16.34 21.75 9.14
C GLN A 117 -15.53 20.64 8.43
N ARG A 118 -15.98 20.22 7.24
CA ARG A 118 -15.25 19.27 6.42
C ARG A 118 -13.94 19.87 5.91
N ARG A 119 -13.97 21.08 5.36
CA ARG A 119 -12.75 21.74 4.87
C ARG A 119 -11.77 22.03 6.00
N SER A 120 -12.26 22.40 7.19
CA SER A 120 -11.39 22.59 8.35
C SER A 120 -10.71 21.30 8.77
N SER A 121 -11.42 20.16 8.79
CA SER A 121 -10.78 18.87 9.13
C SER A 121 -9.80 18.39 8.05
N GLU A 122 -10.06 18.67 6.77
CA GLU A 122 -9.12 18.44 5.68
C GLU A 122 -7.84 19.30 5.83
N ILE A 123 -7.98 20.58 6.21
CA ILE A 123 -6.85 21.46 6.50
C ILE A 123 -6.05 20.94 7.70
N ASP A 124 -6.70 20.56 8.80
CA ASP A 124 -6.04 20.02 9.98
C ASP A 124 -5.22 18.75 9.65
N ALA A 125 -5.76 17.86 8.82
CA ALA A 125 -5.06 16.67 8.36
C ALA A 125 -3.82 17.01 7.50
N ILE A 126 -3.93 18.01 6.63
CA ILE A 126 -2.80 18.50 5.83
C ILE A 126 -1.73 19.12 6.74
N GLU A 127 -2.11 19.92 7.73
CA GLU A 127 -1.17 20.53 8.68
C GLU A 127 -0.40 19.45 9.48
N GLN A 128 -1.08 18.40 9.95
CA GLN A 128 -0.45 17.28 10.63
C GLN A 128 0.55 16.55 9.71
N ARG A 129 0.21 16.36 8.43
CA ARG A 129 1.12 15.75 7.45
C ARG A 129 2.35 16.63 7.20
N VAL A 130 2.16 17.94 7.04
CA VAL A 130 3.27 18.90 6.89
C VAL A 130 4.17 18.89 8.12
N LYS A 131 3.60 18.80 9.32
CA LYS A 131 4.36 18.68 10.57
C LYS A 131 5.23 17.42 10.60
N ARG A 132 4.65 16.25 10.31
CA ARG A 132 5.38 14.97 10.23
C ARG A 132 6.54 15.04 9.21
N LEU A 133 6.31 15.65 8.05
CA LEU A 133 7.35 15.83 7.02
C LEU A 133 8.50 16.74 7.49
N ARG A 134 8.20 17.78 8.27
CA ARG A 134 9.24 18.65 8.86
C ARG A 134 10.09 17.90 9.88
N GLU A 135 9.47 17.10 10.74
CA GLU A 135 10.17 16.27 11.72
C GLU A 135 11.11 15.26 11.03
N GLN A 136 10.65 14.61 9.95
CA GLN A 136 11.49 13.72 9.14
C GLN A 136 12.67 14.43 8.48
N LEU A 137 12.47 15.66 7.98
CA LEU A 137 13.56 16.45 7.40
C LEU A 137 14.58 16.85 8.46
N GLU A 138 14.14 17.20 9.67
CA GLU A 138 15.02 17.53 10.79
C GLU A 138 15.87 16.31 11.21
N GLN A 139 15.25 15.12 11.32
CA GLN A 139 15.98 13.87 11.61
C GLN A 139 17.05 13.57 10.56
N ARG A 140 16.76 13.79 9.27
CA ARG A 140 17.76 13.60 8.20
C ARG A 140 18.90 14.60 8.26
N GLN A 141 18.63 15.84 8.68
CA GLN A 141 19.67 16.83 8.88
C GLN A 141 20.59 16.45 10.04
N GLN A 142 20.03 15.98 11.16
CA GLN A 142 20.81 15.48 12.30
C GLN A 142 21.68 14.28 11.93
N ALA A 143 21.11 13.28 11.25
CA ALA A 143 21.86 12.11 10.79
C ALA A 143 23.00 12.49 9.82
N LYS A 144 22.78 13.48 8.95
CA LYS A 144 23.83 14.02 8.08
C LYS A 144 24.97 14.62 8.89
N ASP A 145 24.66 15.43 9.90
CA ASP A 145 25.68 16.10 10.73
C ASP A 145 26.48 15.07 11.56
N GLU A 146 25.82 14.03 12.07
CA GLU A 146 26.49 12.90 12.74
C GLU A 146 27.46 12.16 11.80
N ILE A 147 27.04 11.87 10.57
CA ILE A 147 27.91 11.24 9.56
C ILE A 147 29.12 12.13 9.25
N LEU A 148 28.92 13.44 9.09
CA LEU A 148 30.01 14.38 8.86
C LEU A 148 31.00 14.40 10.05
N GLN A 149 30.49 14.37 11.28
CA GLN A 149 31.33 14.30 12.47
C GLN A 149 32.12 12.99 12.54
N LEU A 150 31.49 11.87 12.22
CA LEU A 150 32.16 10.57 12.13
C LEU A 150 33.28 10.58 11.08
N GLN A 151 33.02 11.14 9.90
CA GLN A 151 34.05 11.26 8.86
C GLN A 151 35.21 12.17 9.27
N LEU A 152 34.93 13.29 9.95
CA LEU A 152 35.98 14.16 10.50
C LEU A 152 36.85 13.41 11.51
N ASN A 153 36.25 12.66 12.44
CA ASN A 153 36.98 11.86 13.42
C ASN A 153 37.86 10.80 12.75
N VAL A 154 37.37 10.16 11.67
CA VAL A 154 38.16 9.20 10.89
C VAL A 154 39.38 9.91 10.29
N LEU A 155 39.21 11.07 9.68
CA LEU A 155 40.30 11.85 9.09
C LEU A 155 41.32 12.33 10.14
N GLU A 156 40.87 12.74 11.32
CA GLU A 156 41.75 13.11 12.44
C GLU A 156 42.58 11.93 12.92
N ASN A 157 41.96 10.75 13.08
CA ASN A 157 42.64 9.52 13.45
C ASN A 157 43.66 9.08 12.39
N GLU A 158 43.33 9.22 11.10
CA GLU A 158 44.26 8.97 10.01
C GLU A 158 45.45 9.93 10.03
N ALA A 159 45.21 11.22 10.23
CA ALA A 159 46.26 12.24 10.33
C ALA A 159 47.19 12.02 11.53
N ALA A 160 46.67 11.48 12.64
CA ALA A 160 47.46 11.08 13.82
C ALA A 160 48.29 9.81 13.62
N GLY A 161 48.20 9.15 12.45
CA GLY A 161 48.88 7.88 12.18
C GLY A 161 48.21 6.66 12.84
N LEU A 162 46.99 6.82 13.34
CA LEU A 162 46.15 5.74 13.92
C LEU A 162 45.19 5.14 12.87
N GLY A 163 45.29 5.54 11.62
CA GLY A 163 44.45 5.04 10.54
C GLY A 163 44.70 3.55 10.22
N PHE A 164 43.65 2.73 10.27
CA PHE A 164 43.69 1.32 9.84
C PHE A 164 43.96 1.14 8.34
N PHE A 165 43.75 2.18 7.53
CA PHE A 165 44.03 2.19 6.09
C PHE A 165 45.44 2.65 5.72
N GLY A 166 46.36 2.66 6.68
CA GLY A 166 47.77 2.91 6.43
C GLY A 166 48.22 2.16 5.19
N ARG A 167 48.63 2.93 4.17
CA ARG A 167 49.07 2.48 2.84
C ARG A 167 49.60 1.07 2.94
N ARG A 168 48.85 0.11 2.38
CA ARG A 168 49.29 -1.28 2.22
C ARG A 168 50.78 -1.22 1.88
N PRO A 169 51.69 -1.70 2.75
CA PRO A 169 53.12 -1.48 2.56
C PRO A 169 53.44 -1.92 1.14
N ALA A 170 54.01 -1.02 0.36
CA ALA A 170 54.34 -1.28 -1.04
C ALA A 170 55.05 -2.64 -1.06
N ALA A 171 54.35 -3.65 -1.57
CA ALA A 171 54.83 -5.02 -1.49
C ALA A 171 56.24 -5.02 -2.11
N PRO A 172 57.28 -5.41 -1.36
CA PRO A 172 58.64 -5.39 -1.89
C PRO A 172 58.64 -6.26 -3.13
N GLY A 173 59.10 -5.67 -4.24
CA GLY A 173 58.84 -6.14 -5.60
C GLY A 173 58.90 -7.65 -5.77
N VAL A 174 57.74 -8.25 -6.01
CA VAL A 174 57.65 -9.54 -6.70
C VAL A 174 57.89 -9.24 -8.17
N GLY A 175 59.18 -9.14 -8.51
CA GLY A 175 59.62 -9.17 -9.90
C GLY A 175 59.22 -10.50 -10.53
N GLY A 176 58.44 -10.42 -11.59
CA GLY A 176 58.29 -11.45 -12.60
C GLY A 176 57.51 -12.69 -12.17
N MET A 177 56.31 -12.86 -12.73
CA MET A 177 56.12 -13.91 -13.72
C MET A 177 54.81 -13.67 -14.47
N MET A 178 54.90 -13.87 -15.77
CA MET A 178 53.83 -13.70 -16.73
C MET A 178 52.69 -14.69 -16.49
N GLY A 179 51.47 -14.28 -16.81
CA GLY A 179 50.44 -15.17 -17.33
C GLY A 179 49.13 -15.17 -16.58
N GLY A 180 48.06 -14.80 -17.29
CA GLY A 180 46.69 -15.12 -16.92
C GLY A 180 45.91 -13.92 -16.40
N GLY A 181 45.17 -13.28 -17.30
CA GLY A 181 44.25 -12.20 -16.96
C GLY A 181 43.16 -12.67 -16.00
N MET A 182 43.02 -11.95 -14.90
CA MET A 182 41.78 -11.92 -14.12
C MET A 182 41.54 -10.50 -13.66
N MET A 183 40.25 -10.17 -13.63
CA MET A 183 39.66 -8.84 -13.61
C MET A 183 40.24 -7.95 -12.51
N ARG A 184 40.55 -6.70 -12.90
CA ARG A 184 40.85 -5.62 -11.98
C ARG A 184 39.56 -5.27 -11.24
N THR A 185 39.54 -5.48 -9.93
CA THR A 185 38.58 -4.83 -9.02
C THR A 185 39.28 -3.64 -8.39
N ASP A 186 38.77 -2.47 -8.73
CA ASP A 186 39.31 -1.17 -8.38
C ASP A 186 39.03 -0.84 -6.91
N ALA A 187 39.90 -0.02 -6.31
CA ALA A 187 39.88 0.35 -4.90
C ALA A 187 38.66 1.19 -4.46
N GLN A 188 37.71 1.49 -5.35
CA GLN A 188 36.43 2.11 -4.98
C GLN A 188 35.47 1.13 -4.27
N GLY A 189 35.64 -0.19 -4.42
CA GLY A 189 34.77 -1.18 -3.77
C GLY A 189 35.06 -1.47 -2.29
N VAL A 190 36.10 -0.86 -1.70
CA VAL A 190 36.50 -1.14 -0.31
C VAL A 190 35.86 -0.16 0.69
N LEU A 191 35.50 1.05 0.26
CA LEU A 191 34.87 2.04 1.15
C LEU A 191 33.38 1.75 1.38
N GLU A 192 32.69 1.16 0.40
CA GLU A 192 31.31 0.67 0.55
C GLU A 192 31.24 -0.53 1.51
N ARG A 193 32.27 -1.39 1.49
CA ARG A 193 32.35 -2.61 2.30
C ARG A 193 32.72 -2.38 3.77
N LEU A 194 33.06 -1.15 4.15
CA LEU A 194 33.40 -0.79 5.53
C LEU A 194 32.29 -0.03 6.26
N MET A 195 31.27 0.43 5.53
CA MET A 195 30.05 0.98 6.13
C MET A 195 28.94 -0.07 6.29
N MET A 196 29.14 -1.28 5.78
CA MET A 196 28.26 -2.45 5.99
C MET A 196 28.96 -3.46 6.90
N GLY A 197 28.52 -3.50 8.15
CA GLY A 197 29.18 -4.13 9.29
C GLY A 197 29.35 -5.65 9.20
N GLY A 198 30.41 -6.12 9.87
CA GLY A 198 30.76 -7.52 9.98
C GLY A 198 29.85 -8.35 10.90
N GLY A 199 29.55 -9.56 10.44
CA GLY A 199 29.10 -10.68 11.26
C GLY A 199 30.23 -11.71 11.36
N MET A 200 30.74 -11.90 12.57
CA MET A 200 31.85 -12.79 12.90
C MET A 200 31.58 -14.26 12.56
N MET A 201 32.65 -14.92 12.14
CA MET A 201 32.80 -16.36 12.12
C MET A 201 32.50 -16.97 13.50
N GLY A 202 31.46 -17.79 13.57
CA GLY A 202 31.28 -18.82 14.60
C GLY A 202 31.39 -20.18 13.95
N GLY A 203 32.60 -20.71 13.87
CA GLY A 203 32.84 -22.07 13.39
C GLY A 203 32.40 -23.08 14.43
N GLU A 204 31.40 -23.89 14.10
CA GLU A 204 31.22 -25.22 14.68
C GLU A 204 31.22 -26.24 13.54
N MET A 205 32.41 -26.79 13.33
CA MET A 205 32.62 -28.09 12.72
C MET A 205 31.99 -29.14 13.64
N MET A 206 30.94 -29.84 13.21
CA MET A 206 30.67 -31.21 13.65
C MET A 206 29.90 -32.00 12.58
N GLY A 207 30.39 -33.21 12.31
CA GLY A 207 29.51 -34.34 12.00
C GLY A 207 29.39 -34.77 10.54
N MET A 208 30.48 -35.26 9.96
CA MET A 208 30.39 -36.46 9.12
C MET A 208 29.71 -37.57 9.93
N GLU A 209 28.72 -38.24 9.36
CA GLU A 209 28.56 -39.71 9.30
C GLU A 209 27.10 -40.09 8.99
N GLY A 210 26.88 -40.60 7.78
CA GLY A 210 25.64 -41.25 7.38
C GLY A 210 25.94 -42.20 6.23
N PRO A 211 26.21 -43.49 6.50
CA PRO A 211 26.60 -44.44 5.47
C PRO A 211 25.38 -45.08 4.82
N GLY A 212 25.50 -45.31 3.50
CA GLY A 212 25.13 -46.57 2.85
C GLY A 212 23.68 -47.05 2.95
N GLY A 213 22.96 -46.97 1.83
CA GLY A 213 21.71 -47.71 1.60
C GLY A 213 21.51 -48.02 0.13
N MET A 214 22.36 -48.89 -0.45
CA MET A 214 22.10 -49.55 -1.72
C MET A 214 20.93 -50.56 -1.55
N GLY A 215 20.14 -50.77 -2.63
CA GLY A 215 18.95 -51.67 -2.70
C GLY A 215 19.26 -53.18 -2.51
N PRO A 216 18.55 -54.14 -3.15
CA PRO A 216 17.49 -54.09 -4.17
C PRO A 216 16.25 -54.97 -3.82
N GLY A 217 15.13 -54.78 -4.54
CA GLY A 217 13.92 -55.60 -4.38
C GLY A 217 13.31 -55.97 -5.72
N MET A 218 13.98 -56.87 -6.46
CA MET A 218 13.39 -57.62 -7.58
C MET A 218 12.43 -58.68 -7.04
N GLY A 219 11.18 -58.65 -7.50
CA GLY A 219 10.22 -59.74 -7.32
C GLY A 219 9.72 -60.22 -8.69
N PRO A 220 9.86 -61.51 -9.04
CA PRO A 220 9.34 -62.07 -10.28
C PRO A 220 7.92 -62.61 -10.05
N GLY A 221 6.96 -62.09 -10.82
CA GLY A 221 5.57 -62.57 -10.81
C GLY A 221 5.08 -62.79 -12.24
N MET A 222 5.52 -63.87 -12.87
CA MET A 222 4.94 -64.39 -14.10
C MET A 222 3.58 -65.05 -13.79
N GLY A 223 2.55 -64.68 -14.54
CA GLY A 223 1.26 -65.37 -14.60
C GLY A 223 0.62 -65.19 -15.98
N PRO A 224 0.34 -66.26 -16.74
CA PRO A 224 -0.14 -66.16 -18.11
C PRO A 224 -1.68 -66.10 -18.14
N GLY A 225 -2.22 -65.04 -18.72
CA GLY A 225 -3.65 -64.89 -19.01
C GLY A 225 -3.86 -64.38 -20.42
N MET A 226 -3.78 -65.29 -21.40
CA MET A 226 -4.21 -65.04 -22.77
C MET A 226 -5.74 -64.90 -22.80
N GLY A 227 -6.21 -63.71 -23.18
CA GLY A 227 -7.57 -63.48 -23.65
C GLY A 227 -7.51 -62.81 -25.03
N PRO A 228 -8.21 -63.32 -26.05
CA PRO A 228 -8.13 -62.77 -27.39
C PRO A 228 -9.17 -61.65 -27.57
N GLY A 229 -8.71 -60.54 -28.13
CA GLY A 229 -9.57 -59.55 -28.77
C GLY A 229 -9.87 -58.34 -27.89
N MET A 230 -9.22 -57.23 -28.20
CA MET A 230 -9.89 -55.96 -28.46
C MET A 230 -8.91 -55.02 -29.17
N ALA A 231 -9.48 -54.26 -30.10
CA ALA A 231 -8.79 -53.47 -31.09
C ALA A 231 -7.74 -52.52 -30.50
N MET A 232 -6.59 -52.42 -31.17
CA MET A 232 -5.66 -51.32 -30.99
C MET A 232 -6.31 -50.03 -31.50
N GLU A 233 -6.95 -49.30 -30.60
CA GLU A 233 -7.23 -47.89 -30.82
C GLU A 233 -6.11 -47.09 -30.17
N ALA A 234 -5.34 -46.40 -31.02
CA ALA A 234 -4.20 -45.59 -30.66
C ALA A 234 -4.65 -44.42 -29.76
N GLY A 235 -4.59 -44.63 -28.45
CA GLY A 235 -4.89 -43.64 -27.42
C GLY A 235 -3.65 -43.27 -26.60
N MET A 236 -2.57 -42.84 -27.25
CA MET A 236 -1.51 -42.08 -26.57
C MET A 236 -2.01 -40.66 -26.28
N GLY A 237 -3.01 -40.54 -25.41
CA GLY A 237 -3.50 -39.28 -24.86
C GLY A 237 -2.62 -38.89 -23.67
N GLY A 238 -1.82 -37.85 -23.85
CA GLY A 238 -0.74 -37.46 -22.95
C GLY A 238 -1.12 -37.30 -21.49
N MET A 239 -0.28 -37.88 -20.62
CA MET A 239 -0.19 -37.59 -19.18
C MET A 239 0.40 -36.20 -18.92
N PHE A 240 -0.12 -35.15 -19.57
CA PHE A 240 0.13 -33.79 -19.13
C PHE A 240 -0.82 -33.54 -17.96
N GLY A 241 -0.30 -33.66 -16.74
CA GLY A 241 -1.01 -33.27 -15.51
C GLY A 241 -1.45 -31.82 -15.66
N GLY A 242 -2.73 -31.63 -15.98
CA GLY A 242 -3.33 -30.31 -16.09
C GLY A 242 -3.11 -29.57 -14.78
N ILE A 243 -2.48 -28.41 -14.85
CA ILE A 243 -2.31 -27.52 -13.71
C ILE A 243 -3.73 -27.27 -13.17
N PRO A 244 -4.00 -27.55 -11.88
CA PRO A 244 -5.33 -27.38 -11.33
C PRO A 244 -5.75 -25.91 -11.46
N VAL A 245 -6.76 -25.65 -12.30
CA VAL A 245 -7.34 -24.32 -12.47
C VAL A 245 -8.09 -23.99 -11.18
N THR A 246 -7.64 -22.97 -10.45
CA THR A 246 -8.36 -22.48 -9.27
C THR A 246 -9.70 -21.89 -9.70
N PRO A 247 -10.84 -22.35 -9.15
CA PRO A 247 -12.15 -21.86 -9.56
C PRO A 247 -12.29 -20.37 -9.23
N VAL A 248 -12.71 -19.59 -10.22
CA VAL A 248 -12.96 -18.15 -10.09
C VAL A 248 -14.21 -17.91 -9.23
N PRO A 249 -14.13 -17.12 -8.14
CA PRO A 249 -15.28 -16.84 -7.28
C PRO A 249 -16.43 -16.16 -8.03
N ALA A 250 -17.68 -16.48 -7.67
CA ALA A 250 -18.88 -15.97 -8.35
C ALA A 250 -18.95 -14.44 -8.42
N LYS A 251 -18.43 -13.72 -7.41
CA LYS A 251 -18.36 -12.24 -7.40
C LYS A 251 -17.56 -11.68 -8.58
N PHE A 252 -16.53 -12.38 -9.05
CA PHE A 252 -15.70 -11.97 -10.19
C PHE A 252 -16.25 -12.42 -11.55
N GLN A 253 -17.28 -13.28 -11.56
CA GLN A 253 -17.97 -13.70 -12.78
C GLN A 253 -19.03 -12.68 -13.23
N LYS A 254 -19.35 -11.67 -12.40
CA LYS A 254 -20.27 -10.58 -12.74
C LYS A 254 -19.76 -9.87 -14.00
N ARG A 255 -20.63 -9.73 -15.01
CA ARG A 255 -20.31 -9.07 -16.28
C ARG A 255 -20.50 -7.57 -16.13
N VAL A 256 -19.53 -6.81 -16.62
CA VAL A 256 -19.47 -5.35 -16.49
C VAL A 256 -19.05 -4.74 -17.82
N SER A 257 -19.51 -3.51 -18.06
CA SER A 257 -19.00 -2.67 -19.14
C SER A 257 -18.16 -1.57 -18.51
N VAL A 258 -16.89 -1.48 -18.90
CA VAL A 258 -15.91 -0.55 -18.33
C VAL A 258 -15.26 0.25 -19.44
N ASP A 259 -15.00 1.52 -19.16
CA ASP A 259 -14.27 2.45 -20.03
C ASP A 259 -13.24 3.16 -19.14
N PHE A 260 -12.06 2.57 -19.01
CA PHE A 260 -10.98 3.10 -18.17
C PHE A 260 -10.13 4.07 -18.97
N LEU A 261 -9.92 5.27 -18.41
CA LEU A 261 -9.00 6.31 -18.87
C LEU A 261 -8.28 6.94 -17.66
N GLU A 262 -8.07 6.15 -16.61
CA GLU A 262 -7.63 6.60 -15.29
C GLU A 262 -6.35 5.84 -14.85
N THR A 263 -5.88 6.13 -13.63
CA THR A 263 -4.77 5.40 -13.02
C THR A 263 -5.18 3.97 -12.63
N LEU A 264 -4.21 3.07 -12.52
CA LEU A 264 -4.42 1.70 -12.05
C LEU A 264 -5.15 1.68 -10.69
N GLU A 265 -4.76 2.54 -9.76
CA GLU A 265 -5.43 2.67 -8.46
C GLU A 265 -6.93 2.96 -8.60
N HIS A 266 -7.32 3.94 -9.41
CA HIS A 266 -8.72 4.29 -9.61
C HIS A 266 -9.50 3.18 -10.32
N ALA A 267 -8.91 2.56 -11.35
CA ALA A 267 -9.53 1.45 -12.06
C ALA A 267 -9.84 0.28 -11.12
N LEU A 268 -8.90 -0.06 -10.22
CA LEU A 268 -9.10 -1.12 -9.23
C LEU A 268 -10.10 -0.71 -8.14
N GLY A 269 -10.08 0.55 -7.70
CA GLY A 269 -11.08 1.12 -6.79
C GLY A 269 -12.50 1.01 -7.33
N TYR A 270 -12.69 1.38 -8.59
CA TYR A 270 -13.97 1.24 -9.30
C TYR A 270 -14.45 -0.22 -9.37
N LEU A 271 -13.55 -1.15 -9.69
CA LEU A 271 -13.90 -2.58 -9.74
C LEU A 271 -14.29 -3.13 -8.36
N ARG A 272 -13.62 -2.69 -7.28
CA ARG A 272 -13.99 -3.06 -5.90
C ARG A 272 -15.41 -2.58 -5.57
N GLU A 273 -15.72 -1.31 -5.85
CA GLU A 273 -17.03 -0.72 -5.56
C GLU A 273 -18.15 -1.40 -6.38
N LEU A 274 -17.90 -1.68 -7.66
CA LEU A 274 -18.90 -2.27 -8.56
C LEU A 274 -19.23 -3.74 -8.23
N THR A 275 -18.26 -4.49 -7.74
CA THR A 275 -18.40 -5.93 -7.47
C THR A 275 -18.66 -6.28 -6.02
N ASP A 276 -18.38 -5.36 -5.09
CA ASP A 276 -18.30 -5.67 -3.66
C ASP A 276 -17.36 -6.87 -3.40
N ALA A 277 -16.30 -6.97 -4.22
CA ALA A 277 -15.26 -7.98 -4.13
C ALA A 277 -13.96 -7.37 -3.63
N ASN A 278 -13.25 -8.12 -2.80
CA ASN A 278 -11.97 -7.72 -2.28
C ASN A 278 -10.90 -7.96 -3.36
N ILE A 279 -10.27 -6.87 -3.82
CA ILE A 279 -9.15 -6.92 -4.75
C ILE A 279 -7.93 -6.45 -3.98
N TYR A 280 -6.89 -7.25 -3.85
CA TYR A 280 -5.64 -6.89 -3.19
C TYR A 280 -4.55 -6.66 -4.24
N VAL A 281 -3.75 -5.61 -4.06
CA VAL A 281 -2.66 -5.25 -4.97
C VAL A 281 -1.34 -5.42 -4.25
N ASP A 282 -0.50 -6.32 -4.77
CA ASP A 282 0.85 -6.51 -4.27
C ASP A 282 1.75 -5.37 -4.78
N GLN A 283 1.85 -4.29 -4.00
CA GLN A 283 2.63 -3.10 -4.37
C GLN A 283 4.12 -3.39 -4.62
N HIS A 284 4.71 -4.35 -3.90
CA HIS A 284 6.12 -4.70 -4.09
C HIS A 284 6.31 -5.48 -5.38
N ALA A 285 5.41 -6.40 -5.71
CA ALA A 285 5.46 -7.11 -6.97
C ALA A 285 5.23 -6.16 -8.17
N LEU A 286 4.37 -5.15 -8.01
CA LEU A 286 4.23 -4.07 -8.99
C LEU A 286 5.54 -3.29 -9.13
N LYS A 287 6.17 -2.90 -8.01
CA LYS A 287 7.46 -2.19 -8.00
C LYS A 287 8.60 -3.01 -8.62
N ASP A 288 8.68 -4.30 -8.32
CA ASP A 288 9.64 -5.25 -8.91
C ASP A 288 9.41 -5.42 -10.42
N ALA A 289 8.15 -5.34 -10.86
CA ALA A 289 7.78 -5.31 -12.26
C ALA A 289 7.98 -3.92 -12.91
N GLY A 290 8.42 -2.90 -12.15
CA GLY A 290 8.62 -1.54 -12.62
C GLY A 290 7.33 -0.77 -12.91
N ILE A 291 6.24 -1.11 -12.24
CA ILE A 291 4.90 -0.56 -12.47
C ILE A 291 4.47 0.24 -11.24
N ASP A 292 4.07 1.48 -11.47
CA ASP A 292 3.51 2.35 -10.42
C ASP A 292 1.98 2.20 -10.34
N LEU A 293 1.38 2.48 -9.18
CA LEU A 293 -0.07 2.52 -9.01
C LEU A 293 -0.71 3.67 -9.80
N ASP A 294 0.08 4.69 -10.11
CA ASP A 294 -0.31 5.80 -10.96
C ASP A 294 -0.22 5.48 -12.47
N ALA A 295 0.19 4.25 -12.83
CA ALA A 295 0.26 3.84 -14.23
C ALA A 295 -1.11 3.97 -14.91
N SER A 296 -1.15 4.66 -16.05
CA SER A 296 -2.39 4.88 -16.79
C SER A 296 -2.91 3.58 -17.40
N VAL A 297 -4.16 3.26 -17.13
CA VAL A 297 -4.86 2.11 -17.72
C VAL A 297 -5.90 2.64 -18.70
N SER A 298 -5.73 2.31 -19.98
CA SER A 298 -6.70 2.64 -21.03
C SER A 298 -7.29 1.38 -21.64
N MET A 299 -8.59 1.13 -21.41
CA MET A 299 -9.30 0.04 -22.07
C MET A 299 -10.81 0.25 -22.05
N ARG A 300 -11.48 -0.20 -23.11
CA ARG A 300 -12.93 -0.19 -23.22
C ARG A 300 -13.44 -1.60 -23.48
N LEU A 301 -14.18 -2.15 -22.53
CA LEU A 301 -14.68 -3.51 -22.56
C LEU A 301 -16.19 -3.48 -22.33
N ASN A 302 -16.94 -4.27 -23.10
CA ASN A 302 -18.39 -4.35 -22.96
C ASN A 302 -18.78 -5.77 -22.58
N ASP A 303 -19.59 -5.90 -21.54
CA ASP A 303 -20.15 -7.19 -21.10
C ASP A 303 -19.08 -8.26 -20.81
N VAL A 304 -18.00 -7.88 -20.13
CA VAL A 304 -16.86 -8.76 -19.80
C VAL A 304 -16.88 -9.09 -18.30
N SER A 305 -16.51 -10.32 -17.93
CA SER A 305 -16.41 -10.70 -16.51
C SER A 305 -15.31 -9.89 -15.82
N VAL A 306 -15.52 -9.52 -14.56
CA VAL A 306 -14.51 -8.74 -13.81
C VAL A 306 -13.20 -9.50 -13.67
N ALA A 307 -13.25 -10.84 -13.61
CA ALA A 307 -12.07 -11.67 -13.65
C ALA A 307 -11.23 -11.42 -14.90
N THR A 308 -11.88 -11.45 -16.07
CA THR A 308 -11.23 -11.16 -17.35
C THR A 308 -10.74 -9.71 -17.43
N VAL A 309 -11.48 -8.74 -16.87
CA VAL A 309 -11.02 -7.35 -16.81
C VAL A 309 -9.71 -7.24 -16.02
N LEU A 310 -9.62 -7.88 -14.84
CA LEU A 310 -8.42 -7.87 -14.02
C LEU A 310 -7.23 -8.55 -14.72
N GLU A 311 -7.46 -9.69 -15.39
CA GLU A 311 -6.43 -10.36 -16.19
C GLU A 311 -5.93 -9.47 -17.34
N LEU A 312 -6.83 -8.78 -18.04
CA LEU A 312 -6.47 -7.85 -19.11
C LEU A 312 -5.70 -6.63 -18.59
N ILE A 313 -6.04 -6.12 -17.40
CA ILE A 313 -5.28 -5.05 -16.74
C ILE A 313 -3.87 -5.54 -16.42
N ALA A 314 -3.73 -6.72 -15.82
CA ALA A 314 -2.44 -7.30 -15.47
C ALA A 314 -1.57 -7.48 -16.73
N ASP A 315 -2.11 -8.12 -17.76
CA ASP A 315 -1.40 -8.38 -19.02
C ASP A 315 -1.07 -7.10 -19.80
N GLY A 316 -1.94 -6.08 -19.73
CA GLY A 316 -1.72 -4.78 -20.37
C GLY A 316 -0.62 -3.94 -19.72
N LEU A 317 -0.40 -4.12 -18.41
CA LEU A 317 0.67 -3.43 -17.68
C LEU A 317 2.02 -4.14 -17.82
N SER A 318 2.06 -5.46 -17.68
CA SER A 318 3.27 -6.25 -17.90
C SER A 318 2.99 -7.75 -18.03
N ALA A 319 3.76 -8.42 -18.88
CA ALA A 319 3.74 -9.88 -19.02
C ALA A 319 4.17 -10.64 -17.74
N SER A 320 4.85 -9.96 -16.81
CA SER A 320 5.23 -10.55 -15.51
C SER A 320 4.12 -10.50 -14.48
N LEU A 321 3.07 -9.69 -14.67
CA LEU A 321 1.93 -9.62 -13.77
C LEU A 321 0.91 -10.71 -14.05
N GLY A 322 0.12 -11.05 -13.04
CA GLY A 322 -0.99 -11.98 -13.12
C GLY A 322 -1.99 -11.75 -11.99
N VAL A 323 -3.16 -12.35 -12.14
CA VAL A 323 -4.22 -12.31 -11.14
C VAL A 323 -4.43 -13.72 -10.59
N ARG A 324 -4.57 -13.83 -9.27
CA ARG A 324 -4.98 -15.08 -8.63
C ARG A 324 -6.18 -14.85 -7.72
N TYR A 325 -7.03 -15.87 -7.61
CA TYR A 325 -8.14 -15.90 -6.66
C TYR A 325 -7.80 -16.79 -5.46
N GLU A 326 -7.71 -16.21 -4.27
CA GLU A 326 -7.52 -16.93 -3.01
C GLU A 326 -8.63 -16.54 -2.03
N ASP A 327 -9.40 -17.53 -1.57
CA ASP A 327 -10.46 -17.35 -0.55
C ASP A 327 -11.44 -16.20 -0.84
N GLY A 328 -11.78 -15.97 -2.11
CA GLY A 328 -12.72 -14.91 -2.51
C GLY A 328 -12.09 -13.53 -2.72
N ILE A 329 -10.76 -13.41 -2.61
CA ILE A 329 -10.00 -12.20 -2.90
C ILE A 329 -9.25 -12.37 -4.23
N ALA A 330 -9.28 -11.35 -5.08
CA ALA A 330 -8.42 -11.29 -6.26
C ALA A 330 -7.10 -10.60 -5.87
N VAL A 331 -5.99 -11.32 -5.97
CA VAL A 331 -4.63 -10.82 -5.71
C VAL A 331 -3.97 -10.51 -7.04
N LEU A 332 -3.64 -9.24 -7.27
CA LEU A 332 -2.86 -8.75 -8.41
C LEU A 332 -1.39 -8.66 -8.01
N GLY A 333 -0.50 -9.39 -8.68
CA GLY A 333 0.94 -9.41 -8.39
C GLY A 333 1.76 -10.07 -9.50
N THR A 334 3.05 -10.30 -9.29
CA THR A 334 3.91 -10.98 -10.28
C THR A 334 3.64 -12.47 -10.30
N ARG A 335 3.63 -13.09 -11.48
CA ARG A 335 3.45 -14.54 -11.68
C ARG A 335 4.51 -15.37 -10.94
N SER A 336 5.68 -14.79 -10.67
CA SER A 336 6.79 -15.40 -9.94
C SER A 336 6.74 -15.20 -8.42
N SER A 337 5.83 -14.38 -7.88
CA SER A 337 5.82 -14.06 -6.44
C SER A 337 5.60 -15.34 -5.61
N PRO A 338 6.47 -15.65 -4.62
CA PRO A 338 6.31 -16.82 -3.75
C PRO A 338 5.06 -16.73 -2.87
N ALA A 339 4.47 -15.54 -2.71
CA ALA A 339 3.13 -15.35 -2.15
C ALA A 339 2.05 -16.12 -2.94
N LEU A 340 2.33 -16.48 -4.21
CA LEU A 340 1.54 -17.34 -5.08
C LEU A 340 2.06 -18.81 -5.10
N SER A 341 3.17 -19.16 -4.46
CA SER A 341 3.75 -20.51 -4.60
C SER A 341 3.47 -21.44 -3.42
N GLN A 342 3.17 -20.91 -2.24
CA GLN A 342 3.06 -21.74 -1.03
C GLN A 342 1.61 -22.10 -0.66
N ARG A 343 1.09 -23.18 -1.27
CA ARG A 343 0.17 -24.05 -0.53
C ARG A 343 0.98 -24.85 0.48
N VAL A 344 0.87 -24.50 1.76
CA VAL A 344 1.40 -25.36 2.84
C VAL A 344 0.67 -26.71 2.77
N PRO A 345 1.39 -27.85 2.69
CA PRO A 345 0.78 -29.18 2.71
C PRO A 345 0.10 -29.41 4.06
N TRP A 346 -1.19 -29.73 4.02
CA TRP A 346 -1.94 -30.14 5.20
C TRP A 346 -1.56 -31.58 5.55
N GLY A 347 -1.09 -31.80 6.78
CA GLY A 347 -0.78 -33.12 7.30
C GLY A 347 -2.04 -33.91 7.69
N ASN A 348 -2.03 -35.20 7.36
CA ASN A 348 -3.06 -36.19 7.68
C ASN A 348 -3.16 -36.45 9.21
N ASP A 349 -4.22 -35.91 9.80
CA ASP A 349 -5.10 -36.46 10.84
C ASP A 349 -4.61 -37.47 11.90
N GLY A 350 -4.18 -36.89 13.03
CA GLY A 350 -4.44 -37.40 14.39
C GLY A 350 -4.54 -36.21 15.35
N THR A 351 -5.71 -35.59 15.41
CA THR A 351 -6.01 -34.17 15.70
C THR A 351 -5.29 -33.50 16.89
N PRO A 352 -4.23 -32.70 16.67
CA PRO A 352 -3.65 -31.82 17.69
C PRO A 352 -4.52 -30.57 17.92
N PRO A 353 -4.34 -29.83 19.03
CA PRO A 353 -5.02 -28.55 19.34
C PRO A 353 -5.07 -27.53 18.19
N SER A 354 -4.15 -27.66 17.22
CA SER A 354 -4.06 -26.86 16.01
C SER A 354 -5.31 -26.86 15.11
N GLN A 355 -6.12 -27.93 15.07
CA GLN A 355 -7.29 -27.94 14.15
C GLN A 355 -8.45 -27.04 14.60
N GLN A 356 -8.67 -26.90 15.92
CA GLN A 356 -9.71 -26.00 16.41
C GLN A 356 -9.35 -24.54 16.12
N THR A 357 -8.09 -24.16 16.33
CA THR A 357 -7.56 -22.82 15.98
C THR A 357 -7.67 -22.55 14.49
N VAL A 358 -7.32 -23.52 13.64
CA VAL A 358 -7.46 -23.37 12.19
C VAL A 358 -8.92 -23.24 11.77
N LYS A 359 -9.83 -23.97 12.43
CA LYS A 359 -11.27 -23.85 12.18
C LYS A 359 -11.80 -22.47 12.59
N ARG A 360 -11.42 -21.97 13.77
CA ARG A 360 -11.76 -20.61 14.23
C ARG A 360 -11.21 -19.55 13.28
N LEU A 361 -9.98 -19.72 12.80
CA LEU A 361 -9.39 -18.82 11.81
C LEU A 361 -10.10 -18.88 10.44
N ALA A 362 -10.82 -19.96 10.14
CA ALA A 362 -11.59 -20.11 8.91
C ALA A 362 -12.97 -19.45 8.98
N ASP A 363 -13.45 -19.09 10.17
CA ASP A 363 -14.70 -18.35 10.35
C ASP A 363 -14.55 -16.92 9.79
N SER A 364 -15.65 -16.36 9.29
CA SER A 364 -15.72 -15.03 8.66
C SER A 364 -16.22 -13.98 9.64
N VAL A 365 -15.57 -12.81 9.66
CA VAL A 365 -16.04 -11.62 10.39
C VAL A 365 -16.67 -10.65 9.43
N ARG A 366 -17.69 -9.94 9.91
CA ARG A 366 -18.39 -8.92 9.13
C ARG A 366 -17.44 -7.83 8.62
N ASP A 367 -16.73 -7.12 9.50
CA ASP A 367 -15.89 -5.99 9.08
C ASP A 367 -14.66 -5.83 9.98
N TYR A 368 -13.52 -5.54 9.36
CA TYR A 368 -12.29 -5.08 10.00
C TYR A 368 -11.91 -3.71 9.45
N VAL A 369 -11.94 -2.68 10.30
CA VAL A 369 -11.59 -1.32 9.92
C VAL A 369 -10.46 -0.83 10.81
N PHE A 370 -9.25 -0.77 10.25
CA PHE A 370 -8.06 -0.24 10.89
C PHE A 370 -7.63 1.03 10.13
N ILE A 371 -7.52 2.15 10.84
CA ILE A 371 -7.07 3.44 10.29
C ILE A 371 -5.95 3.92 11.21
N GLU A 372 -4.71 3.84 10.75
CA GLU A 372 -3.49 4.16 11.53
C GLU A 372 -3.47 3.50 12.93
N LYS A 373 -4.01 2.27 13.07
CA LYS A 373 -4.02 1.55 14.36
C LYS A 373 -2.69 0.83 14.56
N PRO A 374 -2.09 0.82 15.78
CA PRO A 374 -0.88 0.04 16.05
C PRO A 374 -1.05 -1.44 15.73
N LEU A 375 -0.01 -2.09 15.19
CA LEU A 375 0.00 -3.52 14.88
C LEU A 375 -0.41 -4.37 16.09
N SER A 376 0.08 -4.05 17.29
CA SER A 376 -0.33 -4.68 18.55
C SER A 376 -1.85 -4.70 18.73
N GLN A 377 -2.51 -3.55 18.62
CA GLN A 377 -3.97 -3.44 18.75
C GLN A 377 -4.72 -4.19 17.64
N ALA A 378 -4.16 -4.23 16.43
CA ALA A 378 -4.76 -4.95 15.32
C ALA A 378 -4.73 -6.48 15.55
N LEU A 379 -3.62 -6.99 16.07
CA LEU A 379 -3.46 -8.40 16.43
C LEU A 379 -4.36 -8.80 17.60
N ASP A 380 -4.46 -7.95 18.64
CA ASP A 380 -5.36 -8.18 19.78
C ASP A 380 -6.83 -8.25 19.33
N LEU A 381 -7.25 -7.35 18.44
CA LEU A 381 -8.62 -7.37 17.89
C LEU A 381 -8.92 -8.64 17.08
N ILE A 382 -7.94 -9.18 16.33
CA ILE A 382 -8.11 -10.47 15.65
C ILE A 382 -8.13 -11.62 16.64
N SER A 383 -7.24 -11.62 17.63
CA SER A 383 -7.16 -12.62 18.71
C SER A 383 -8.52 -12.75 19.41
N ASP A 384 -9.09 -11.63 19.83
CA ASP A 384 -10.40 -11.55 20.50
C ASP A 384 -11.54 -12.00 19.58
N ALA A 385 -11.56 -11.50 18.34
CA ALA A 385 -12.63 -11.82 17.40
C ALA A 385 -12.63 -13.30 16.98
N ALA A 386 -11.45 -13.89 16.78
CA ALA A 386 -11.30 -15.30 16.39
C ALA A 386 -11.32 -16.24 17.60
N GLN A 387 -11.21 -15.71 18.83
CA GLN A 387 -10.99 -16.50 20.05
C GLN A 387 -9.78 -17.44 19.91
N VAL A 388 -8.65 -16.93 19.41
CA VAL A 388 -7.41 -17.70 19.26
C VAL A 388 -6.28 -16.95 19.95
N ASP A 389 -5.41 -17.68 20.65
CA ASP A 389 -4.23 -17.06 21.26
C ASP A 389 -3.22 -16.69 20.17
N VAL A 390 -2.80 -15.42 20.16
CA VAL A 390 -1.77 -14.91 19.24
C VAL A 390 -0.49 -14.64 20.03
N PHE A 391 0.60 -15.27 19.62
CA PHE A 391 1.94 -15.04 20.15
C PHE A 391 2.80 -14.34 19.09
N VAL A 392 3.41 -13.21 19.46
CA VAL A 392 4.27 -12.44 18.55
C VAL A 392 5.71 -12.61 18.96
N ASN A 393 6.55 -13.09 18.04
CA ASN A 393 7.98 -13.23 18.28
C ASN A 393 8.68 -11.87 18.07
N ALA A 394 8.65 -11.04 19.11
CA ALA A 394 9.20 -9.68 19.09
C ALA A 394 10.64 -9.60 18.55
N ARG A 395 11.49 -10.59 18.90
CA ARG A 395 12.87 -10.66 18.41
C ARG A 395 12.94 -10.72 16.88
N THR A 396 12.12 -11.56 16.25
CA THR A 396 12.12 -11.67 14.77
C THR A 396 11.54 -10.43 14.09
N LEU A 397 10.60 -9.74 14.75
CA LEU A 397 10.05 -8.48 14.26
C LEU A 397 11.10 -7.37 14.34
N ASP A 398 11.83 -7.27 15.45
CA ASP A 398 12.92 -6.31 15.64
C ASP A 398 14.05 -6.55 14.62
N GLU A 399 14.42 -7.82 14.37
CA GLU A 399 15.40 -8.21 13.34
C GLU A 399 14.94 -7.84 11.92
N ALA A 400 13.62 -7.78 11.67
CA ALA A 400 13.03 -7.30 10.42
C ALA A 400 12.79 -5.78 10.40
N GLY A 401 13.14 -5.05 11.48
CA GLY A 401 12.93 -3.61 11.59
C GLY A 401 11.46 -3.20 11.79
N VAL A 402 10.58 -4.15 12.14
CA VAL A 402 9.16 -3.90 12.38
C VAL A 402 8.89 -3.71 13.86
N THR A 403 8.29 -2.58 14.24
CA THR A 403 7.87 -2.32 15.62
C THR A 403 6.39 -2.68 15.84
N MET A 404 6.02 -3.03 17.07
CA MET A 404 4.62 -3.32 17.45
C MET A 404 3.69 -2.10 17.37
N ASP A 405 4.27 -0.90 17.23
CA ASP A 405 3.57 0.37 17.05
C ASP A 405 3.40 0.76 15.57
N ALA A 406 3.87 -0.08 14.65
CA ALA A 406 3.73 0.17 13.21
C ALA A 406 2.24 0.39 12.85
N PRO A 407 1.90 1.48 12.14
CA PRO A 407 0.52 1.82 11.84
C PRO A 407 -0.05 0.89 10.76
N VAL A 408 -1.16 0.24 11.08
CA VAL A 408 -1.95 -0.59 10.18
C VAL A 408 -3.12 0.22 9.66
N THR A 409 -3.24 0.31 8.33
CA THR A 409 -4.38 0.94 7.65
C THR A 409 -4.97 -0.03 6.64
N ILE A 410 -6.08 -0.67 7.01
CA ILE A 410 -6.79 -1.62 6.13
C ILE A 410 -8.29 -1.64 6.44
N ASN A 411 -9.11 -1.78 5.40
CA ASN A 411 -10.55 -1.89 5.49
C ASN A 411 -10.99 -3.17 4.76
N LEU A 412 -11.39 -4.18 5.52
CA LEU A 412 -11.81 -5.49 5.03
C LEU A 412 -13.26 -5.76 5.42
N ARG A 413 -14.05 -6.28 4.48
CA ARG A 413 -15.42 -6.72 4.72
C ARG A 413 -15.62 -8.18 4.31
N ASP A 414 -16.34 -8.92 5.14
CA ASP A 414 -16.69 -10.33 4.94
C ASP A 414 -15.47 -11.21 4.65
N VAL A 415 -14.42 -11.04 5.46
CA VAL A 415 -13.14 -11.76 5.30
C VAL A 415 -12.94 -12.75 6.45
N ARG A 416 -12.38 -13.92 6.11
CA ARG A 416 -11.96 -14.91 7.12
C ARG A 416 -10.84 -14.36 7.98
N HIS A 417 -10.83 -14.69 9.28
CA HIS A 417 -9.78 -14.25 10.19
C HIS A 417 -8.37 -14.56 9.68
N ARG A 418 -8.17 -15.75 9.12
CA ARG A 418 -6.90 -16.19 8.53
C ARG A 418 -6.38 -15.20 7.48
N THR A 419 -7.28 -14.76 6.60
CA THR A 419 -6.93 -13.86 5.50
C THR A 419 -6.81 -12.43 5.98
N GLY A 420 -7.68 -12.00 6.91
CA GLY A 420 -7.55 -10.72 7.58
C GLY A 420 -6.20 -10.57 8.27
N LEU A 421 -5.77 -11.59 9.01
CA LEU A 421 -4.45 -11.61 9.68
C LEU A 421 -3.30 -11.51 8.68
N ARG A 422 -3.34 -12.29 7.59
CA ARG A 422 -2.32 -12.21 6.52
C ARG A 422 -2.23 -10.79 5.94
N LEU A 423 -3.38 -10.20 5.60
CA LEU A 423 -3.43 -8.87 5.00
C LEU A 423 -2.99 -7.75 5.96
N ILE A 424 -3.26 -7.90 7.27
CA ILE A 424 -2.74 -6.98 8.29
C ILE A 424 -1.21 -7.05 8.35
N LEU A 425 -0.64 -8.25 8.40
CA LEU A 425 0.81 -8.44 8.43
C LEU A 425 1.46 -7.90 7.15
N ASP A 426 0.90 -8.24 5.97
CA ASP A 426 1.37 -7.77 4.67
C ASP A 426 1.29 -6.23 4.51
N SER A 427 0.37 -5.57 5.23
CA SER A 427 0.25 -4.10 5.21
C SER A 427 1.36 -3.40 6.01
N VAL A 428 1.97 -4.10 6.97
CA VAL A 428 3.11 -3.59 7.74
C VAL A 428 4.41 -3.95 7.03
N ASP A 429 4.66 -5.25 6.83
CA ASP A 429 5.85 -5.74 6.15
C ASP A 429 5.61 -7.16 5.59
N LYS A 430 6.05 -7.41 4.36
CA LYS A 430 5.85 -8.68 3.62
C LYS A 430 6.71 -9.82 4.11
N SER A 431 7.77 -9.51 4.86
CA SER A 431 8.55 -10.52 5.56
C SER A 431 7.75 -11.15 6.68
N LEU A 432 6.71 -10.48 7.21
CA LEU A 432 5.89 -11.03 8.28
C LEU A 432 5.00 -12.15 7.77
N PHE A 433 4.95 -13.23 8.54
CA PHE A 433 4.07 -14.36 8.30
C PHE A 433 3.54 -14.86 9.64
N PHE A 434 2.55 -15.75 9.59
CA PHE A 434 2.11 -16.47 10.77
C PHE A 434 2.07 -17.97 10.50
N SER A 435 2.24 -18.74 11.57
CA SER A 435 2.08 -20.18 11.59
C SER A 435 1.23 -20.58 12.80
N VAL A 436 0.58 -21.74 12.75
CA VAL A 436 -0.19 -22.26 13.89
C VAL A 436 0.61 -23.39 14.51
N VAL A 437 1.08 -23.20 15.74
CA VAL A 437 1.89 -24.17 16.49
C VAL A 437 1.13 -24.50 17.78
N ASP A 438 0.76 -25.77 17.95
CA ASP A 438 0.04 -26.27 19.14
C ASP A 438 -1.23 -25.50 19.53
N GLY A 439 -1.94 -24.95 18.53
CA GLY A 439 -3.17 -24.20 18.75
C GLY A 439 -2.97 -22.70 19.02
N VAL A 440 -1.72 -22.23 19.08
CA VAL A 440 -1.36 -20.81 19.17
C VAL A 440 -0.96 -20.29 17.80
N VAL A 441 -1.41 -19.08 17.45
CA VAL A 441 -0.99 -18.39 16.23
C VAL A 441 0.32 -17.66 16.51
N VAL A 442 1.42 -18.12 15.91
CA VAL A 442 2.74 -17.53 16.06
C VAL A 442 3.02 -16.61 14.89
N VAL A 443 3.15 -15.31 15.14
CA VAL A 443 3.56 -14.29 14.18
C VAL A 443 5.08 -14.14 14.23
N SER A 444 5.73 -14.16 13.07
CA SER A 444 7.20 -14.08 12.94
C SER A 444 7.58 -13.40 11.62
N ALA A 445 8.83 -12.95 11.50
CA ALA A 445 9.36 -12.43 10.25
C ALA A 445 10.25 -13.47 9.54
N LEU A 446 10.13 -13.58 8.22
CA LEU A 446 11.06 -14.31 7.37
C LEU A 446 12.33 -13.46 7.34
N LYS A 447 13.40 -13.99 7.91
CA LYS A 447 14.73 -13.45 7.67
C LYS A 447 14.99 -13.52 6.17
N GLN A 448 14.89 -12.38 5.46
CA GLN A 448 15.35 -12.33 4.08
C GLN A 448 16.82 -12.72 4.11
N PRO A 449 17.26 -13.76 3.38
CA PRO A 449 18.67 -13.99 3.20
C PRO A 449 19.20 -12.76 2.47
N GLU A 450 20.07 -11.98 3.12
CA GLU A 450 20.89 -11.00 2.42
C GLU A 450 21.63 -11.75 1.32
N TYR A 451 21.21 -11.55 0.07
CA TYR A 451 21.99 -11.96 -1.08
C TYR A 451 23.02 -10.87 -1.30
N ASP A 452 24.22 -11.09 -0.74
CA ASP A 452 25.44 -10.34 -1.01
C ASP A 452 25.86 -10.38 -2.48
#